data_AF-A0A667WW02-F1
#
_entry.id   AF-A0A667WW02-F1
#
_cell.length_a   1.000
_cell.length_b   1.000
_cell.length_c   1.000
_cell.angle_alpha   90.00
_cell.angle_beta   90.00
_cell.angle_gamma   90.00
#
_symmetry.space_group_name_H-M   'P 1'
#
loop_
_entity.id
_entity.type
_entity.pdbx_description
1 polymer ?
#
loop_
_entity_poly.entity_id
_entity_poly.type
_entity_poly.pdbx_seq_one_letter_code
_entity_poly.pdbx_strand_id
1 'polypeptide(L)' 'MPSNSFLALGLLEEYSLKLRKPEEQQLKTAIQRVMVIFKSNLFEALLGKSHF' A
#
# COMPACT_ATOMS: atom_id res chain seq x y z
N MET A 1 18.69 2.66 -1.01
CA MET A 1 18.16 1.42 -0.39
C MET A 1 16.65 1.49 -0.44
N PRO A 2 15.93 0.54 -1.05
CA PRO A 2 14.47 0.60 -1.04
C PRO A 2 14.00 0.48 0.40
N SER A 3 13.34 1.52 0.91
CA SER A 3 12.73 1.51 2.24
C SER A 3 11.72 0.36 2.32
N ASN A 4 11.73 -0.42 3.40
CA ASN A 4 10.86 -1.59 3.59
C ASN A 4 9.36 -1.30 3.34
N SER A 5 8.95 -0.03 3.46
CA SER A 5 7.61 0.44 3.10
C SER A 5 7.23 0.19 1.63
N PHE A 6 8.18 0.27 0.70
CA PHE A 6 7.94 -0.04 -0.72
C PHE A 6 7.73 -1.53 -0.96
N LEU A 7 8.45 -2.39 -0.23
CA LEU A 7 8.27 -3.84 -0.29
C LEU A 7 6.92 -4.26 0.27
N ALA A 8 6.51 -3.69 1.41
CA ALA A 8 5.19 -3.95 1.99
C ALA A 8 4.05 -3.52 1.05
N LEU A 9 4.21 -2.39 0.36
CA LEU A 9 3.24 -1.90 -0.62
C LEU A 9 3.13 -2.83 -1.84
N GLY A 10 4.26 -3.29 -2.37
CA GLY A 10 4.29 -4.22 -3.50
C GLY A 10 3.61 -5.56 -3.19
N LEU A 11 3.82 -6.09 -1.97
CA LEU A 11 3.15 -7.31 -1.51
C LEU A 11 1.63 -7.12 -1.36
N LEU A 12 1.19 -5.97 -0.84
CA LEU A 12 -0.23 -5.63 -0.77
C LEU A 12 -0.87 -5.47 -2.16
N GLU A 13 -0.14 -4.88 -3.11
CA GLU A 13 -0.58 -4.76 -4.51
C GLU A 13 -0.79 -6.14 -5.13
N GLU A 14 0.21 -7.01 -5.02
CA GLU A 14 0.15 -8.37 -5.55
C GLU A 14 -0.98 -9.18 -4.90
N TYR A 15 -1.16 -9.05 -3.58
CA TYR A 15 -2.23 -9.72 -2.87
C TYR A 15 -3.62 -9.20 -3.30
N SER A 16 -3.78 -7.88 -3.50
CA SER A 16 -5.05 -7.29 -3.95
C SER A 16 -5.49 -7.77 -5.34
N LEU A 17 -4.55 -8.13 -6.21
CA LEU A 17 -4.80 -8.68 -7.55
C LEU A 17 -5.27 -10.15 -7.50
N LYS A 18 -4.90 -10.87 -6.44
CA LYS A 18 -5.32 -12.25 -6.19
C LYS A 18 -6.74 -12.33 -5.61
N LEU A 19 -7.24 -11.25 -4.99
CA LEU A 19 -8.62 -11.14 -4.50
C LEU A 19 -9.58 -10.88 -5.66
N ARG A 20 -10.31 -11.93 -6.06
CA ARG A 20 -11.26 -11.92 -7.19
C ARG A 20 -12.66 -12.37 -6.78
N LYS A 21 -12.81 -12.96 -5.59
CA LYS A 21 -14.12 -13.44 -5.13
C LYS A 21 -14.96 -12.29 -4.59
N PRO A 22 -16.28 -12.33 -4.76
CA PRO A 22 -17.16 -11.30 -4.22
C PRO A 22 -17.09 -11.21 -2.68
N GLU A 23 -16.84 -12.31 -1.97
CA GLU A 23 -16.68 -12.29 -0.50
C GLU A 23 -15.42 -11.54 -0.05
N GLU A 24 -14.41 -11.44 -0.92
CA GLU A 24 -13.12 -10.80 -0.63
C GLU A 24 -13.15 -9.29 -0.87
N GLN A 25 -14.27 -8.74 -1.34
CA GLN A 25 -14.31 -7.36 -1.83
C GLN A 25 -14.20 -6.32 -0.72
N GLN A 26 -14.67 -6.64 0.48
CA GLN A 26 -14.42 -5.83 1.67
C GLN A 26 -12.92 -5.82 2.04
N LEU A 27 -12.25 -6.97 1.98
CA LEU A 27 -10.81 -7.07 2.25
C LEU A 27 -10.00 -6.29 1.20
N LYS A 28 -10.35 -6.43 -0.08
CA LYS A 28 -9.75 -5.66 -1.17
C LYS A 28 -9.89 -4.16 -0.97
N THR A 29 -11.06 -3.71 -0.54
CA THR A 29 -11.33 -2.30 -0.23
C THR A 29 -10.47 -1.80 0.93
N ALA A 30 -10.33 -2.60 2.00
CA ALA A 30 -9.48 -2.26 3.13
C ALA A 30 -8.00 -2.15 2.73
N ILE A 31 -7.50 -3.09 1.92
CA ILE A 31 -6.13 -3.08 1.40
C ILE A 31 -5.87 -1.85 0.53
N GLN A 32 -6.80 -1.50 -0.37
CA GLN A 32 -6.66 -0.31 -1.22
C GLN A 32 -6.60 0.98 -0.41
N ARG A 33 -7.38 1.10 0.68
CA ARG A 33 -7.30 2.27 1.58
C ARG A 33 -5.94 2.38 2.24
N VAL A 34 -5.39 1.27 2.74
CA VAL A 34 -4.05 1.23 3.35
C VAL A 34 -2.98 1.61 2.32
N MET A 35 -3.08 1.10 1.08
CA MET A 35 -2.16 1.46 0.00
C MET A 35 -2.20 2.95 -0.34
N VAL A 36 -3.38 3.57 -0.42
CA VAL A 36 -3.52 5.01 -0.70
C VAL A 36 -2.90 5.85 0.43
N ILE A 37 -3.07 5.44 1.69
CA ILE A 37 -2.45 6.10 2.84
C ILE A 37 -0.93 5.97 2.77
N PHE A 38 -0.41 4.77 2.47
CA PHE A 38 1.03 4.53 2.34
C PHE A 38 1.67 5.29 1.17
N LYS A 39 0.93 5.50 0.07
CA LYS A 39 1.34 6.29 -1.10
C LYS A 39 1.08 7.80 -0.94
N SER A 40 0.44 8.23 0.14
CA SER A 40 0.18 9.64 0.36
C SER A 40 1.49 10.38 0.56
N ASN A 41 1.66 11.49 -0.16
CA ASN A 41 2.84 12.35 -0.04
C ASN A 41 3.10 12.78 1.41
N LEU A 42 2.05 12.91 2.23
CA LEU A 42 2.17 13.17 3.67
C LEU A 42 2.83 12.00 4.41
N PHE A 43 2.44 10.77 4.13
CA PHE A 43 3.00 9.58 4.76
C PHE A 43 4.42 9.32 4.28
N GLU A 44 4.69 9.54 2.99
CA GLU A 44 6.05 9.46 2.44
C GLU A 44 6.98 10.54 3.02
N ALA A 45 6.49 11.76 3.21
CA ALA A 45 7.22 12.83 3.90
C ALA A 45 7.50 12.49 5.38
N LEU A 46 6.51 11.95 6.10
CA LEU A 46 6.67 11.49 7.48
C LEU A 46 7.66 10.32 7.63
N LEU A 47 7.78 9.47 6.61
CA LEU A 47 8.75 8.37 6.55
C LEU A 47 10.17 8.83 6.19
N GLY A 48 10.40 10.14 5.99
CA GLY A 48 11.72 10.68 5.66
C GLY A 48 12.11 10.53 4.20
N LYS A 49 11.15 10.28 3.28
CA LYS A 49 11.41 10.36 1.82
C LYS A 49 11.38 11.78 1.28
N SER A 50 11.26 12.79 2.14
CA SER A 50 11.65 14.17 1.82
C SER A 50 13.16 14.25 1.71
N HIS A 51 13.68 13.69 0.62
CA HIS A 51 15.03 13.94 0.15
C HIS A 51 15.08 15.40 -0.31
N PHE A 52 15.83 16.23 0.41
CA PHE A 52 16.46 17.41 -0.18
C PHE A 52 17.71 16.97 -0.96
#